data_AF-A0A0B1SUW3-F1
#
_entry.id   AF-A0A0B1SUW3-F1
#
_cell.length_a   1.000
_cell.length_b   1.000
_cell.length_c   1.000
_cell.angle_alpha   90.00
_cell.angle_beta   90.00
_cell.angle_gamma   90.00
#
_symmetry.space_group_name_H-M   'P 1'
#
loop_
_entity.id
_entity.type
_entity.pdbx_description
1 polymer ?
#
loop_
_entity_poly.entity_id
_entity_poly.type
_entity_poly.pdbx_seq_one_letter_code
_entity_poly.pdbx_strand_id
1 'polypeptide(L)'
;VNPSSEYLTAADFEAIFSQVDERRPVGVDLRGARLKVNLQETASLSSFAVSTASEQQCSHRNIFATVASFVEIYRQHIAIMFIFCCINAIVFLERFWHYRYETEHRDLRRVMGAGIAITRGAAGALSFCMAVVLLTVCRNVITVVRETPLGEFIPFDSAITFHKIVALFAAFWASLHTIGHCVNFYHVATQSQEGLNCLFQEAVFGSNFLPSISYWFYGTITGLTGILLVAVMSIIYVFALPCFMKRAYHAFRLTHLLNVAFYALTVLHGLPKLLDSPKFWYYVIGPVIIFVIDRIMGMRQEYKKLKILNADLLPSDIIYLQFKRPSSFKFRSGQWVRISSPAFSCAFNECHAFSLASAPQSPTLELYIKAVGPWTWKMRSEIMRAQATGSPYPLV
;
A
#
# COMPACT_ATOMS: atom_id res chain seq x y z
N VAL A 1 -47.18 41.92 15.96
CA VAL A 1 -46.99 41.19 17.23
C VAL A 1 -47.81 41.86 18.32
N ASN A 2 -48.87 41.21 18.78
CA ASN A 2 -49.67 41.70 19.92
C ASN A 2 -48.89 41.48 21.23
N PRO A 3 -48.45 42.54 21.95
CA PRO A 3 -47.61 42.42 23.14
C PRO A 3 -48.33 41.82 24.36
N SER A 4 -49.64 41.57 24.28
CA SER A 4 -50.45 40.98 25.35
C SER A 4 -50.75 39.49 25.15
N SER A 5 -50.28 38.90 24.05
CA SER A 5 -50.42 37.47 23.78
C SER A 5 -49.26 36.68 24.39
N GLU A 6 -49.57 35.60 25.12
CA GLU A 6 -48.57 34.69 25.69
C GLU A 6 -47.91 33.79 24.62
N TYR A 7 -48.56 33.64 23.45
CA TYR A 7 -48.06 32.82 22.34
C TYR A 7 -47.97 33.63 21.05
N LEU A 8 -46.92 33.39 20.27
CA LEU A 8 -46.77 33.94 18.93
C LEU A 8 -47.62 33.13 17.95
N THR A 9 -48.49 33.82 17.21
CA THR A 9 -49.23 33.20 16.10
C THR A 9 -48.35 33.09 14.86
N ALA A 10 -48.75 32.24 13.90
CA ALA A 10 -48.06 32.13 12.61
C ALA A 10 -47.96 33.51 11.90
N ALA A 11 -49.00 34.32 11.99
CA ALA A 11 -49.02 35.68 11.44
C ALA A 11 -48.05 36.63 12.18
N ASP A 12 -47.86 36.45 13.49
CA ASP A 12 -46.85 37.20 14.22
C ASP A 12 -45.43 36.80 13.82
N PHE A 13 -45.19 35.50 13.58
CA PHE A 13 -43.92 34.99 13.07
C PHE A 13 -43.63 35.58 11.68
N GLU A 14 -44.59 35.50 10.77
CA GLU A 14 -44.49 36.06 9.42
C GLU A 14 -44.28 37.59 9.44
N ALA A 15 -44.95 38.31 10.34
CA ALA A 15 -44.74 39.74 10.55
C ALA A 15 -43.32 40.06 11.07
N ILE A 16 -42.77 39.27 11.99
CA ILE A 16 -41.40 39.42 12.51
C ILE A 16 -40.38 39.26 11.39
N PHE A 17 -40.57 38.29 10.49
CA PHE A 17 -39.67 38.05 9.37
C PHE A 17 -39.94 38.96 8.15
N SER A 18 -41.14 39.55 8.02
CA SER A 18 -41.47 40.51 6.95
C SER A 18 -40.79 41.87 7.10
N GLN A 19 -40.37 42.23 8.33
CA GLN A 19 -39.64 43.47 8.62
C GLN A 19 -38.11 43.31 8.49
N VAL A 20 -37.63 42.11 8.17
CA VAL A 20 -36.22 41.89 7.88
C VAL A 20 -35.96 42.45 6.49
N ASP A 21 -35.38 43.66 6.44
CA ASP A 21 -34.82 44.26 5.23
C ASP A 21 -34.03 43.18 4.48
N GLU A 22 -34.38 42.87 3.21
CA GLU A 22 -33.73 41.83 2.39
C GLU A 22 -32.19 41.98 2.34
N ARG A 23 -31.70 43.16 2.74
CA ARG A 23 -30.29 43.52 2.90
C ARG A 23 -29.61 42.98 4.17
N ARG A 24 -30.30 42.34 5.12
CA ARG A 24 -29.65 41.77 6.31
C ARG A 24 -30.12 40.35 6.57
N PRO A 25 -29.34 39.33 6.19
CA PRO A 25 -29.68 37.96 6.54
C PRO A 25 -29.67 37.79 8.07
N VAL A 26 -30.71 37.14 8.58
CA VAL A 26 -30.86 36.78 9.99
C VAL A 26 -29.72 35.85 10.40
N GLY A 27 -29.03 36.16 11.50
CA GLY A 27 -28.00 35.28 12.10
C GLY A 27 -26.57 35.84 12.13
N VAL A 28 -26.32 37.04 11.58
CA VAL A 28 -24.99 37.67 11.62
C VAL A 28 -25.01 38.91 12.51
N ASP A 29 -24.74 38.75 13.82
CA ASP A 29 -24.56 39.88 14.74
C ASP A 29 -23.14 40.46 14.58
N LEU A 30 -22.96 41.38 13.63
CA LEU A 30 -21.70 42.12 13.47
C LEU A 30 -21.66 43.30 14.45
N ARG A 31 -21.42 43.00 15.73
CA ARG A 31 -21.13 44.06 16.71
C ARG A 31 -19.78 44.71 16.41
N GLY A 32 -19.79 46.01 16.09
CA GLY A 32 -18.63 46.89 16.24
C GLY A 32 -17.82 47.22 14.98
N ALA A 33 -18.14 46.65 13.81
CA ALA A 33 -17.48 47.03 12.55
C ALA A 33 -18.49 47.66 11.58
N ARG A 34 -18.33 48.96 11.27
CA ARG A 34 -19.03 49.62 10.16
C ARG A 34 -18.44 49.16 8.82
N LEU A 35 -18.60 47.89 8.48
CA LEU A 35 -18.34 47.39 7.13
C LEU A 35 -19.57 47.68 6.26
N LYS A 36 -19.41 48.50 5.22
CA LYS A 36 -20.39 48.60 4.14
C LYS A 36 -20.31 47.31 3.33
N VAL A 37 -21.07 46.30 3.72
CA VAL A 37 -21.22 45.08 2.92
C VAL A 37 -22.18 45.40 1.78
N ASN A 38 -21.69 45.39 0.54
CA ASN A 38 -22.53 45.51 -0.63
C ASN A 38 -23.19 44.15 -0.91
N LEU A 39 -24.46 43.95 -0.54
CA LEU A 39 -25.15 42.67 -0.74
C LEU A 39 -25.51 42.38 -2.21
N GLN A 40 -25.28 43.33 -3.13
CA GLN A 40 -25.29 43.02 -4.57
C GLN A 40 -24.06 42.19 -4.97
N GLU A 41 -23.03 42.11 -4.13
CA GLU A 41 -21.88 41.22 -4.25
C GLU A 41 -22.11 39.88 -3.52
N THR A 42 -23.33 39.36 -3.59
CA THR A 42 -23.69 38.01 -3.08
C THR A 42 -23.08 36.87 -3.89
N ALA A 43 -22.33 37.15 -4.95
CA ALA A 43 -21.58 36.17 -5.73
C ALA A 43 -20.65 35.27 -4.86
N SER A 44 -20.12 35.83 -3.76
CA SER A 44 -19.29 35.09 -2.79
C SER A 44 -20.09 34.26 -1.77
N LEU A 45 -21.39 34.54 -1.59
CA LEU A 45 -22.29 33.75 -0.73
C LEU A 45 -22.95 32.61 -1.53
N SER A 46 -23.22 32.83 -2.82
CA SER A 46 -23.65 31.78 -3.74
C SER A 46 -22.58 30.70 -3.97
N SER A 47 -21.30 30.95 -3.65
CA SER A 47 -20.27 29.90 -3.72
C SER A 47 -20.36 28.89 -2.57
N PHE A 48 -21.02 29.24 -1.46
CA PHE A 48 -21.25 28.35 -0.31
C PHE A 48 -22.66 27.76 -0.28
N ALA A 49 -23.61 28.35 -1.01
CA ALA A 49 -24.91 27.74 -1.24
C ALA A 49 -24.72 26.51 -2.12
N VAL A 50 -24.84 25.31 -1.54
CA VAL A 50 -25.07 24.09 -2.31
C VAL A 50 -26.33 24.36 -3.13
N SER A 51 -26.20 24.51 -4.45
CA SER A 51 -27.37 24.61 -5.31
C SER A 51 -28.21 23.36 -5.08
N THR A 52 -29.37 23.54 -4.47
CA THR A 52 -30.47 22.59 -4.46
C THR A 52 -31.12 22.54 -5.84
N ALA A 53 -30.31 22.46 -6.89
CA ALA A 53 -30.79 22.06 -8.19
C ALA A 53 -31.24 20.61 -8.02
N SER A 54 -32.54 20.40 -8.14
CA SER A 54 -33.20 19.10 -8.02
C SER A 54 -32.40 18.02 -8.74
N GLU A 55 -31.78 17.13 -7.96
CA GLU A 55 -31.36 15.82 -8.45
C GLU A 55 -32.61 15.05 -8.85
N GLN A 56 -32.99 15.13 -10.12
CA GLN A 56 -33.74 14.05 -10.78
C GLN A 56 -33.84 14.29 -12.29
N GLN A 57 -32.81 13.83 -12.99
CA GLN A 57 -33.07 13.02 -14.15
C GLN A 57 -32.15 11.82 -14.08
N CYS A 58 -32.73 10.64 -13.92
CA CYS A 58 -32.01 9.37 -14.04
C CYS A 58 -31.59 9.25 -15.51
N SER A 59 -30.54 9.97 -15.90
CA SER A 59 -29.95 9.89 -17.21
C SER A 59 -29.54 8.44 -17.41
N HIS A 60 -29.87 7.86 -18.57
CA HIS A 60 -29.27 6.62 -19.01
C HIS A 60 -27.78 6.68 -18.69
N ARG A 61 -27.30 5.74 -17.86
CA ARG A 61 -25.90 5.66 -17.43
C ARG A 61 -25.05 5.68 -18.69
N ASN A 62 -24.53 6.86 -19.02
CA ASN A 62 -23.75 7.02 -20.23
C ASN A 62 -22.41 6.34 -19.92
N ILE A 63 -22.20 5.15 -20.48
CA ILE A 63 -21.03 4.31 -20.21
C ILE A 63 -19.77 5.15 -20.43
N PHE A 64 -19.78 5.99 -21.47
CA PHE A 64 -18.70 6.92 -21.76
C PHE A 64 -18.42 7.90 -20.61
N ALA A 65 -19.44 8.51 -20.01
CA ALA A 65 -19.25 9.44 -18.88
C ALA A 65 -18.73 8.71 -17.63
N THR A 66 -19.18 7.47 -17.40
CA THR A 66 -18.70 6.66 -16.28
C THR A 66 -17.23 6.26 -16.47
N VAL A 67 -16.85 5.85 -17.69
CA VAL A 67 -15.46 5.51 -18.05
C VAL A 67 -14.58 6.76 -17.99
N ALA A 68 -15.02 7.89 -18.54
CA ALA A 68 -14.27 9.15 -18.49
C ALA A 68 -14.02 9.59 -17.05
N SER A 69 -15.04 9.57 -16.20
CA SER A 69 -14.92 9.87 -14.77
C SER A 69 -13.95 8.90 -14.07
N PHE A 70 -14.03 7.59 -14.36
CA PHE A 70 -13.10 6.61 -13.81
C PHE A 70 -11.64 6.89 -14.23
N VAL A 71 -11.41 7.16 -15.52
CA VAL A 71 -10.08 7.49 -16.04
C VAL A 71 -9.55 8.78 -15.42
N GLU A 72 -10.39 9.79 -15.23
CA GLU A 72 -10.00 11.05 -14.61
C GLU A 72 -9.61 10.87 -13.14
N ILE A 73 -10.40 10.11 -12.37
CA ILE A 73 -10.14 9.81 -10.96
C ILE A 73 -8.86 8.99 -10.79
N TYR A 74 -8.64 7.98 -11.64
CA TYR A 74 -7.53 7.04 -11.52
C TYR A 74 -6.38 7.28 -12.52
N ARG A 75 -6.30 8.46 -13.14
CA ARG A 75 -5.30 8.76 -14.20
C ARG A 75 -3.87 8.45 -13.78
N GLN A 76 -3.49 8.81 -12.56
CA GLN A 76 -2.15 8.58 -12.00
C GLN A 76 -1.91 7.08 -11.77
N HIS A 77 -2.89 6.37 -11.23
CA HIS A 77 -2.81 4.91 -11.00
C HIS A 77 -2.67 4.17 -12.33
N ILE A 78 -3.46 4.54 -13.34
CA ILE A 78 -3.41 3.94 -14.68
C ILE A 78 -2.03 4.17 -15.31
N ALA A 79 -1.48 5.39 -15.23
CA ALA A 79 -0.17 5.71 -15.78
C ALA A 79 0.95 4.89 -15.12
N ILE A 80 0.98 4.82 -13.79
CA ILE A 80 1.99 4.03 -13.06
C ILE A 80 1.84 2.53 -13.32
N MET A 81 0.60 2.02 -13.37
CA MET A 81 0.34 0.64 -13.74
C MET A 81 0.81 0.32 -15.16
N PHE A 82 0.56 1.21 -16.12
CA PHE A 82 1.03 1.06 -17.49
C PHE A 82 2.56 1.04 -17.56
N ILE A 83 3.24 1.99 -16.91
CA ILE A 83 4.71 2.04 -16.85
C ILE A 83 5.27 0.76 -16.23
N PHE A 84 4.70 0.31 -15.11
CA PHE A 84 5.11 -0.93 -14.45
C PHE A 84 4.98 -2.15 -15.38
N CYS A 85 3.82 -2.31 -16.03
CA CYS A 85 3.58 -3.40 -16.99
C CYS A 85 4.53 -3.33 -18.19
N CYS A 86 4.78 -2.13 -18.74
CA CYS A 86 5.72 -1.93 -19.84
C CYS A 86 7.14 -2.33 -19.45
N ILE A 87 7.66 -1.85 -18.31
CA ILE A 87 9.01 -2.21 -17.86
C ILE A 87 9.10 -3.72 -17.62
N ASN A 88 8.09 -4.31 -16.98
CA ASN A 88 8.06 -5.74 -16.71
C ASN A 88 8.08 -6.57 -18.01
N ALA A 89 7.29 -6.16 -19.02
CA ALA A 89 7.30 -6.77 -20.34
C ALA A 89 8.62 -6.57 -21.08
N ILE A 90 9.23 -5.38 -21.01
CA ILE A 90 10.53 -5.09 -21.63
C ILE A 90 11.62 -5.98 -21.03
N VAL A 91 11.69 -6.11 -19.71
CA VAL A 91 12.69 -6.98 -19.05
C VAL A 91 12.48 -8.44 -19.43
N PHE A 92 11.23 -8.91 -19.51
CA PHE A 92 10.91 -10.25 -20.00
C PHE A 92 11.37 -10.44 -21.45
N LEU A 93 10.98 -9.52 -22.34
CA LEU A 93 11.22 -9.61 -23.78
C LEU A 93 12.70 -9.47 -24.13
N GLU A 94 13.46 -8.60 -23.46
CA GLU A 94 14.91 -8.47 -23.66
C GLU A 94 15.61 -9.81 -23.36
N ARG A 95 15.29 -10.43 -22.22
CA ARG A 95 15.86 -11.73 -21.86
C ARG A 95 15.36 -12.85 -22.77
N PHE A 96 14.08 -12.86 -23.10
CA PHE A 96 13.53 -13.82 -24.03
C PHE A 96 14.23 -13.75 -25.40
N TRP A 97 14.41 -12.54 -25.92
CA TRP A 97 15.07 -12.29 -27.20
C TRP A 97 16.53 -12.74 -27.17
N HIS A 98 17.28 -12.33 -26.13
CA HIS A 98 18.67 -12.70 -25.95
C HIS A 98 18.88 -14.23 -25.98
N TYR A 99 18.09 -14.97 -25.20
CA TYR A 99 18.22 -16.44 -25.13
C TYR A 99 17.61 -17.17 -26.33
N ARG A 100 16.74 -16.51 -27.11
CA ARG A 100 16.12 -17.10 -28.30
C ARG A 100 16.97 -16.92 -29.56
N TYR A 101 17.59 -15.74 -29.70
CA TYR A 101 18.25 -15.31 -30.94
C TYR A 101 19.74 -15.00 -30.78
N GLU A 102 20.19 -14.41 -29.68
CA GLU A 102 21.59 -13.94 -29.54
C GLU A 102 22.53 -15.03 -29.00
N THR A 103 22.04 -15.96 -28.17
CA THR A 103 22.88 -17.00 -27.56
C THR A 103 22.94 -18.31 -28.36
N GLU A 104 22.92 -18.25 -29.68
CA GLU A 104 22.92 -19.44 -30.53
C GLU A 104 24.17 -20.32 -30.33
N HIS A 105 25.32 -19.72 -30.03
CA HIS A 105 26.63 -20.41 -29.92
C HIS A 105 26.80 -21.35 -28.73
N ARG A 106 25.84 -21.42 -27.80
CA ARG A 106 25.94 -22.24 -26.59
C ARG A 106 25.08 -23.52 -26.64
N ASP A 107 24.50 -23.84 -27.80
CA ASP A 107 23.61 -25.01 -28.05
C ASP A 107 22.40 -25.19 -27.08
N LEU A 108 22.20 -24.28 -26.12
CA LEU A 108 21.09 -24.28 -25.15
C LEU A 108 19.72 -24.38 -25.83
N ARG A 109 19.57 -23.73 -26.99
CA ARG A 109 18.32 -23.70 -27.76
C ARG A 109 18.01 -25.06 -28.38
N ARG A 110 19.02 -25.84 -28.78
CA ARG A 110 18.84 -27.15 -29.42
C ARG A 110 18.31 -28.18 -28.43
N VAL A 111 18.72 -28.07 -27.17
CA VAL A 111 18.33 -28.99 -26.09
C VAL A 111 17.04 -28.56 -25.39
N MET A 112 16.92 -27.28 -25.02
CA MET A 112 15.86 -26.78 -24.13
C MET A 112 14.79 -25.95 -24.88
N GLY A 113 14.94 -25.79 -26.19
CA GLY A 113 13.97 -25.11 -27.06
C GLY A 113 13.67 -23.68 -26.62
N ALA A 114 12.38 -23.31 -26.66
CA ALA A 114 11.90 -22.03 -26.14
C ALA A 114 11.80 -22.00 -24.60
N GLY A 115 11.86 -23.15 -23.93
CA GLY A 115 11.69 -23.28 -22.47
C GLY A 115 12.78 -22.53 -21.68
N ILE A 116 14.01 -22.48 -22.18
CA ILE A 116 15.09 -21.68 -21.58
C ILE A 116 14.82 -20.18 -21.71
N ALA A 117 14.41 -19.71 -22.89
CA ALA A 117 14.13 -18.29 -23.13
C ALA A 117 12.97 -17.79 -22.25
N ILE A 118 11.90 -18.58 -22.13
CA ILE A 118 10.75 -18.27 -21.26
C ILE A 118 11.19 -18.24 -19.79
N THR A 119 11.93 -19.25 -19.33
CA THR A 119 12.38 -19.36 -17.93
C THR A 119 13.31 -18.22 -17.54
N ARG A 120 14.20 -17.78 -18.43
CA ARG A 120 15.12 -16.66 -18.19
C ARG A 120 14.43 -15.30 -18.30
N GLY A 121 13.48 -15.15 -19.22
CA GLY A 121 12.57 -14.01 -19.28
C GLY A 121 11.78 -13.85 -17.97
N ALA A 122 11.15 -14.92 -17.51
CA ALA A 122 10.40 -14.95 -16.26
C ALA A 122 11.28 -14.61 -15.06
N ALA A 123 12.51 -15.12 -15.00
CA ALA A 123 13.46 -14.78 -13.93
C ALA A 123 13.82 -13.28 -13.90
N GLY A 124 14.02 -12.66 -15.07
CA GLY A 124 14.28 -11.22 -15.18
C GLY A 124 13.08 -10.38 -14.70
N ALA A 125 11.89 -10.69 -15.21
CA ALA A 125 10.66 -10.01 -14.82
C ALA A 125 10.33 -10.19 -13.33
N LEU A 126 10.55 -11.39 -12.79
CA LEU A 126 10.41 -11.68 -11.36
C LEU A 126 11.39 -10.86 -10.52
N SER A 127 12.65 -10.77 -10.94
CA SER A 127 13.68 -9.98 -10.24
C SER A 127 13.30 -8.50 -10.14
N PHE A 128 12.75 -7.94 -11.22
CA PHE A 128 12.20 -6.58 -11.22
C PHE A 128 11.01 -6.44 -10.27
N CYS A 129 10.06 -7.39 -10.28
CA CYS A 129 8.93 -7.36 -9.34
C CYS A 129 9.40 -7.39 -7.88
N MET A 130 10.38 -8.22 -7.55
CA MET A 130 10.96 -8.29 -6.20
C MET A 130 11.55 -6.93 -5.78
N ALA A 131 12.33 -6.30 -6.66
CA ALA A 131 12.87 -4.96 -6.43
C ALA A 131 11.78 -3.92 -6.10
N VAL A 132 10.71 -3.87 -6.90
CA VAL A 132 9.60 -2.91 -6.71
C VAL A 132 8.81 -3.21 -5.43
N VAL A 133 8.55 -4.49 -5.11
CA VAL A 133 7.83 -4.90 -3.88
C VAL A 133 8.49 -4.33 -2.62
N LEU A 134 9.82 -4.29 -2.53
CA LEU A 134 10.52 -3.68 -1.38
C LEU A 134 10.28 -2.17 -1.28
N LEU A 135 10.31 -1.46 -2.41
CA LEU A 135 10.10 -0.01 -2.43
C LEU A 135 8.70 0.37 -1.94
N THR A 136 7.67 -0.41 -2.30
CA THR A 136 6.28 -0.14 -1.89
C THR A 136 6.02 -0.21 -0.39
N VAL A 137 6.91 -0.82 0.40
CA VAL A 137 6.78 -0.93 1.86
C VAL A 137 7.66 0.03 2.65
N CYS A 138 8.44 0.89 1.96
CA CYS A 138 9.30 1.91 2.58
C CYS A 138 8.49 3.14 3.02
N ARG A 139 7.69 2.98 4.08
CA ARG A 139 6.66 3.96 4.50
C ARG A 139 7.22 5.33 4.86
N ASN A 140 8.39 5.42 5.49
CA ASN A 140 8.98 6.68 5.91
C ASN A 140 9.57 7.42 4.71
N VAL A 141 10.27 6.71 3.81
CA VAL A 141 10.75 7.29 2.55
C VAL A 141 9.59 7.77 1.68
N ILE A 142 8.56 6.94 1.51
CA ILE A 142 7.34 7.30 0.77
C ILE A 142 6.68 8.56 1.36
N THR A 143 6.64 8.68 2.69
CA THR A 143 6.07 9.87 3.35
C THR A 143 6.84 11.14 2.99
N VAL A 144 8.17 11.09 2.97
CA VAL A 144 9.01 12.23 2.59
C VAL A 144 8.88 12.57 1.11
N VAL A 145 8.92 11.56 0.23
CA VAL A 145 8.82 11.75 -1.22
C VAL A 145 7.44 12.27 -1.62
N ARG A 146 6.38 11.89 -0.90
CA ARG A 146 5.02 12.37 -1.14
C ARG A 146 4.87 13.89 -1.02
N GLU A 147 5.64 14.54 -0.16
CA GLU A 147 5.61 16.00 0.02
C GLU A 147 6.40 16.76 -1.06
N THR A 148 7.10 16.04 -1.95
CA THR A 148 7.80 16.62 -3.11
C THR A 148 6.87 16.72 -4.33
N PRO A 149 7.25 17.43 -5.41
CA PRO A 149 6.46 17.50 -6.64
C PRO A 149 6.14 16.12 -7.25
N LEU A 150 6.89 15.07 -6.90
CA LEU A 150 6.58 13.70 -7.33
C LEU A 150 5.24 13.19 -6.79
N GLY A 151 4.75 13.73 -5.66
CA GLY A 151 3.44 13.40 -5.10
C GLY A 151 2.27 13.77 -6.01
N GLU A 152 2.46 14.71 -6.94
CA GLU A 152 1.45 15.09 -7.94
C GLU A 152 1.36 14.10 -9.11
N PHE A 153 2.40 13.28 -9.31
CA PHE A 153 2.44 12.31 -10.41
C PHE A 153 2.24 10.88 -9.92
N ILE A 154 2.75 10.55 -8.73
CA ILE A 154 2.76 9.19 -8.18
C ILE A 154 1.77 9.10 -7.01
N PRO A 155 0.76 8.20 -7.07
CA PRO A 155 -0.25 8.05 -6.02
C PRO A 155 0.28 7.22 -4.84
N PHE A 156 1.20 7.81 -4.06
CA PHE A 156 1.87 7.16 -2.93
C PHE A 156 0.92 6.63 -1.84
N ASP A 157 -0.26 7.21 -1.69
CA ASP A 157 -1.29 6.74 -0.75
C ASP A 157 -1.79 5.32 -1.06
N SER A 158 -1.69 4.90 -2.33
CA SER A 158 -2.09 3.57 -2.79
C SER A 158 -0.91 2.59 -2.87
N ALA A 159 0.25 2.90 -2.28
CA ALA A 159 1.45 2.06 -2.36
C ALA A 159 1.24 0.62 -1.86
N ILE A 160 0.46 0.41 -0.79
CA ILE A 160 0.15 -0.94 -0.29
C ILE A 160 -0.82 -1.69 -1.21
N THR A 161 -1.72 -0.98 -1.90
CA THR A 161 -2.56 -1.61 -2.94
C THR A 161 -1.69 -2.03 -4.12
N PHE A 162 -0.76 -1.16 -4.54
CA PHE A 162 0.20 -1.48 -5.59
C PHE A 162 1.13 -2.64 -5.20
N HIS A 163 1.60 -2.70 -3.95
CA HIS A 163 2.37 -3.84 -3.40
C HIS A 163 1.69 -5.19 -3.68
N LYS A 164 0.37 -5.28 -3.46
CA LYS A 164 -0.40 -6.50 -3.72
C LYS A 164 -0.45 -6.84 -5.21
N ILE A 165 -0.57 -5.84 -6.07
CA ILE A 165 -0.56 -6.02 -7.53
C ILE A 165 0.81 -6.54 -7.98
N VAL A 166 1.90 -5.91 -7.55
CA VAL A 166 3.25 -6.36 -7.90
C VAL A 166 3.52 -7.77 -7.35
N ALA A 167 3.01 -8.11 -6.17
CA ALA A 167 3.06 -9.47 -5.64
C ALA A 167 2.33 -10.47 -6.56
N LEU A 168 1.13 -10.15 -7.07
CA LEU A 168 0.45 -11.03 -8.03
C LEU A 168 1.26 -11.25 -9.31
N PHE A 169 1.90 -10.21 -9.85
CA PHE A 169 2.82 -10.35 -10.98
C PHE A 169 4.03 -11.21 -10.62
N ALA A 170 4.62 -11.02 -9.44
CA ALA A 170 5.73 -11.85 -8.95
C ALA A 170 5.31 -13.33 -8.84
N ALA A 171 4.12 -13.62 -8.32
CA ALA A 171 3.60 -14.98 -8.26
C ALA A 171 3.45 -15.60 -9.66
N PHE A 172 2.88 -14.86 -10.61
CA PHE A 172 2.75 -15.31 -12.00
C PHE A 172 4.12 -15.66 -12.63
N TRP A 173 5.09 -14.75 -12.52
CA TRP A 173 6.43 -14.98 -13.07
C TRP A 173 7.18 -16.10 -12.35
N ALA A 174 7.03 -16.22 -11.03
CA ALA A 174 7.62 -17.30 -10.27
C ALA A 174 7.03 -18.66 -10.66
N SER A 175 5.71 -18.77 -10.82
CA SER A 175 5.08 -20.00 -11.32
C SER A 175 5.57 -20.36 -12.71
N LEU A 176 5.64 -19.39 -13.64
CA LEU A 176 6.16 -19.62 -14.99
C LEU A 176 7.63 -20.06 -14.97
N HIS A 177 8.45 -19.43 -14.12
CA HIS A 177 9.86 -19.77 -13.92
C HIS A 177 10.04 -21.19 -13.34
N THR A 178 9.27 -21.57 -12.31
CA THR A 178 9.32 -22.90 -11.72
C THR A 178 8.88 -23.99 -12.71
N ILE A 179 7.74 -23.80 -13.39
CA ILE A 179 7.25 -24.77 -14.40
C ILE A 179 8.27 -24.90 -15.54
N GLY A 180 8.81 -23.77 -16.01
CA GLY A 180 9.84 -23.74 -17.03
C GLY A 180 11.10 -24.50 -16.62
N HIS A 181 11.55 -24.37 -15.37
CA HIS A 181 12.66 -25.16 -14.83
C HIS A 181 12.36 -26.66 -14.75
N CYS A 182 11.13 -27.06 -14.39
CA CYS A 182 10.75 -28.48 -14.38
C CYS A 182 10.84 -29.11 -15.78
N VAL A 183 10.33 -28.43 -16.81
CA VAL A 183 10.43 -28.87 -18.22
C VAL A 183 11.88 -28.90 -18.68
N ASN A 184 12.65 -27.87 -18.33
CA ASN A 184 14.06 -27.75 -18.65
C ASN A 184 14.90 -28.87 -18.02
N PHE A 185 14.66 -29.22 -16.76
CA PHE A 185 15.35 -30.32 -16.09
C PHE A 185 15.03 -31.68 -16.72
N TYR A 186 13.80 -31.88 -17.20
CA TYR A 186 13.46 -33.07 -17.97
C TYR A 186 14.30 -33.16 -19.26
N HIS A 187 14.37 -32.07 -20.05
CA HIS A 187 15.18 -32.07 -21.28
C HIS A 187 16.68 -32.22 -21.01
N VAL A 188 17.22 -31.55 -19.99
CA VAL A 188 18.63 -31.64 -19.61
C VAL A 188 19.00 -33.06 -19.15
N ALA A 189 18.13 -33.74 -18.40
CA ALA A 189 18.38 -35.11 -17.93
C ALA A 189 18.39 -36.16 -19.05
N THR A 190 17.89 -35.83 -20.25
CA THR A 190 17.92 -36.72 -21.43
C THR A 190 19.17 -36.56 -22.30
N GLN A 191 20.05 -35.61 -21.99
CA GLN A 191 21.26 -35.35 -22.77
C GLN A 191 22.43 -36.25 -22.38
N SER A 192 23.35 -36.43 -23.33
CA SER A 192 24.62 -37.13 -23.08
C SER A 192 25.55 -36.29 -22.19
N GLN A 193 26.50 -36.96 -21.53
CA GLN A 193 27.45 -36.33 -20.61
C GLN A 193 28.33 -35.27 -21.29
N GLU A 194 28.74 -35.51 -22.54
CA GLU A 194 29.50 -34.55 -23.33
C GLU A 194 28.70 -33.27 -23.60
N GLY A 195 27.40 -33.42 -23.90
CA GLY A 195 26.49 -32.29 -24.07
C GLY A 195 26.32 -31.46 -22.79
N LEU A 196 26.26 -32.13 -21.63
CA LEU A 196 26.16 -31.46 -20.33
C LEU A 196 27.42 -30.69 -19.94
N ASN A 197 28.60 -31.25 -20.20
CA ASN A 197 29.88 -30.57 -19.98
C ASN A 197 30.03 -29.33 -20.88
N CYS A 198 29.52 -29.41 -22.12
CA CYS A 198 29.49 -28.25 -23.03
C CYS A 198 28.50 -27.17 -22.55
N LEU A 199 27.34 -27.58 -22.03
CA LEU A 199 26.27 -26.68 -21.59
C LEU A 199 26.58 -25.97 -20.27
N PHE A 200 27.17 -26.67 -19.32
CA PHE A 200 27.49 -26.19 -17.97
C PHE A 200 29.00 -26.19 -17.74
N GLN A 201 29.72 -25.31 -18.46
CA GLN A 201 31.18 -25.24 -18.40
C GLN A 201 31.75 -24.97 -17.00
N GLU A 202 30.96 -24.33 -16.12
CA GLU A 202 31.35 -24.08 -14.72
C GLU A 202 30.99 -25.23 -13.76
N ALA A 203 30.19 -26.22 -14.19
CA ALA A 203 29.82 -27.37 -13.37
C ALA A 203 30.68 -28.59 -13.75
N VAL A 204 31.55 -29.02 -12.84
CA VAL A 204 32.39 -30.21 -13.05
C VAL A 204 31.61 -31.46 -12.67
N PHE A 205 31.22 -32.26 -13.66
CA PHE A 205 30.62 -33.58 -13.44
C PHE A 205 31.71 -34.66 -13.43
N GLY A 206 31.57 -35.66 -12.56
CA GLY A 206 32.45 -36.82 -12.55
C GLY A 206 32.33 -37.62 -13.85
N SER A 207 33.43 -38.25 -14.29
CA SER A 207 33.54 -38.93 -15.59
C SER A 207 32.56 -40.09 -15.82
N ASN A 208 31.94 -40.66 -14.78
CA ASN A 208 30.95 -41.74 -14.89
C ASN A 208 29.57 -41.37 -14.32
N PHE A 209 29.28 -40.07 -14.17
CA PHE A 209 28.05 -39.62 -13.52
C PHE A 209 27.11 -38.93 -14.53
N LEU A 210 25.97 -39.58 -14.82
CA LEU A 210 24.87 -38.92 -15.53
C LEU A 210 23.90 -38.32 -14.51
N PRO A 211 23.75 -36.98 -14.46
CA PRO A 211 22.87 -36.32 -13.51
C PRO A 211 21.41 -36.61 -13.86
N SER A 212 20.75 -37.41 -13.02
CA SER A 212 19.31 -37.66 -13.10
C SER A 212 18.50 -36.41 -12.74
N ILE A 213 17.19 -36.42 -13.04
CA ILE A 213 16.27 -35.34 -12.63
C ILE A 213 16.37 -35.10 -11.12
N SER A 214 16.48 -36.16 -10.32
CA SER A 214 16.63 -36.06 -8.86
C SER A 214 17.89 -35.29 -8.46
N TYR A 215 19.01 -35.50 -9.16
CA TYR A 215 20.24 -34.73 -8.91
C TYR A 215 20.05 -33.24 -9.19
N TRP A 216 19.33 -32.85 -10.24
CA TRP A 216 19.07 -31.44 -10.53
C TRP A 216 18.23 -30.76 -9.46
N PHE A 217 17.24 -31.46 -8.89
CA PHE A 217 16.39 -30.93 -7.81
C PHE A 217 17.09 -30.89 -6.44
N TYR A 218 17.77 -31.97 -6.05
CA TYR A 218 18.27 -32.13 -4.67
C TYR A 218 19.80 -32.06 -4.55
N GLY A 219 20.53 -32.37 -5.63
CA GLY A 219 21.99 -32.38 -5.66
C GLY A 219 22.62 -31.04 -6.04
N THR A 220 21.87 -30.11 -6.64
CA THR A 220 22.37 -28.77 -6.97
C THR A 220 21.89 -27.71 -5.97
N ILE A 221 22.75 -26.74 -5.67
CA ILE A 221 22.39 -25.59 -4.81
C ILE A 221 21.19 -24.84 -5.42
N THR A 222 21.17 -24.65 -6.73
CA THR A 222 20.08 -23.98 -7.46
C THR A 222 18.75 -24.72 -7.31
N GLY A 223 18.74 -26.06 -7.43
CA GLY A 223 17.55 -26.88 -7.23
C GLY A 223 17.02 -26.81 -5.81
N LEU A 224 17.88 -27.03 -4.81
CA LEU A 224 17.50 -27.04 -3.40
C LEU A 224 16.98 -25.67 -2.95
N THR A 225 17.68 -24.60 -3.31
CA THR A 225 17.25 -23.22 -3.03
C THR A 225 15.95 -22.88 -3.76
N GLY A 226 15.74 -23.38 -4.99
CA GLY A 226 14.49 -23.21 -5.73
C GLY A 226 13.28 -23.85 -5.04
N ILE A 227 13.42 -25.09 -4.56
CA ILE A 227 12.38 -25.77 -3.79
C ILE A 227 12.06 -24.99 -2.50
N LEU A 228 13.09 -24.57 -1.77
CA LEU A 228 12.92 -23.82 -0.53
C LEU A 228 12.28 -22.44 -0.78
N LEU A 229 12.64 -21.76 -1.87
CA LEU A 229 12.02 -20.50 -2.29
C LEU A 229 10.53 -20.67 -2.59
N VAL A 230 10.15 -21.71 -3.33
CA VAL A 230 8.74 -22.02 -3.61
C VAL A 230 7.98 -22.31 -2.32
N ALA A 231 8.57 -23.08 -1.39
CA ALA A 231 7.96 -23.37 -0.09
C ALA A 231 7.76 -22.10 0.75
N VAL A 232 8.81 -21.28 0.90
CA VAL A 232 8.75 -20.01 1.65
C VAL A 232 7.75 -19.04 1.02
N MET A 233 7.78 -18.88 -0.30
CA MET A 233 6.84 -18.03 -1.01
C MET A 233 5.39 -18.51 -0.83
N SER A 234 5.14 -19.82 -0.89
CA SER A 234 3.82 -20.39 -0.66
C SER A 234 3.29 -20.07 0.75
N ILE A 235 4.14 -20.21 1.79
CA ILE A 235 3.78 -19.85 3.16
C ILE A 235 3.42 -18.35 3.24
N ILE A 236 4.26 -17.46 2.69
CA ILE A 236 4.02 -16.01 2.71
C ILE A 236 2.67 -15.68 2.05
N TYR A 237 2.37 -16.27 0.89
CA TYR A 237 1.16 -15.96 0.13
C TYR A 237 -0.11 -16.51 0.80
N VAL A 238 -0.09 -17.74 1.33
CA VAL A 238 -1.25 -18.34 2.00
C VAL A 238 -1.68 -17.47 3.19
N PHE A 239 -0.75 -17.06 4.04
CA PHE A 239 -1.06 -16.23 5.20
C PHE A 239 -1.34 -14.75 4.84
N ALA A 240 -0.95 -14.29 3.65
CA ALA A 240 -1.29 -12.97 3.12
C ALA A 240 -2.69 -12.89 2.48
N LEU A 241 -3.39 -14.01 2.29
CA LEU A 241 -4.74 -14.00 1.75
C LEU A 241 -5.72 -13.27 2.70
N PRO A 242 -6.73 -12.54 2.17
CA PRO A 242 -7.69 -11.79 3.00
C PRO A 242 -8.44 -12.64 4.03
N CYS A 243 -8.72 -13.91 3.71
CA CYS A 243 -9.40 -14.84 4.62
C CYS A 243 -8.57 -15.14 5.89
N PHE A 244 -7.26 -15.34 5.74
CA PHE A 244 -6.35 -15.61 6.85
C PHE A 244 -5.97 -14.32 7.58
N MET A 245 -5.69 -13.24 6.86
CA MET A 245 -5.35 -11.94 7.46
C MET A 245 -6.43 -11.42 8.42
N LYS A 246 -7.72 -11.58 8.08
CA LYS A 246 -8.83 -11.11 8.93
C LYS A 246 -8.97 -11.91 10.23
N ARG A 247 -8.55 -13.18 10.25
CA ARG A 247 -8.71 -14.09 11.40
C ARG A 247 -7.42 -14.19 12.24
N ALA A 248 -6.26 -14.21 11.58
CA ALA A 248 -4.97 -14.49 12.17
C ALA A 248 -3.92 -13.46 11.72
N TYR A 249 -4.17 -12.17 11.99
CA TYR A 249 -3.26 -11.08 11.62
C TYR A 249 -1.84 -11.25 12.20
N HIS A 250 -1.72 -11.84 13.39
CA HIS A 250 -0.43 -12.17 14.00
C HIS A 250 0.38 -13.17 13.16
N ALA A 251 -0.26 -14.25 12.71
CA ALA A 251 0.39 -15.26 11.87
C ALA A 251 0.80 -14.66 10.52
N PHE A 252 -0.05 -13.80 9.93
CA PHE A 252 0.31 -13.02 8.75
C PHE A 252 1.61 -12.23 8.96
N ARG A 253 1.70 -11.42 10.01
CA ARG A 253 2.89 -10.57 10.24
C ARG A 253 4.15 -11.39 10.48
N LEU A 254 4.05 -12.49 11.24
CA LEU A 254 5.18 -13.38 11.50
C LEU A 254 5.66 -14.07 10.23
N THR A 255 4.74 -14.65 9.45
CA THR A 255 5.08 -15.35 8.20
C THR A 255 5.61 -14.39 7.15
N HIS A 256 5.15 -13.14 7.12
CA HIS A 256 5.66 -12.13 6.19
C HIS A 256 7.12 -11.73 6.50
N LEU A 257 7.63 -11.95 7.72
CA LEU A 257 9.05 -11.76 8.08
C LEU A 257 9.98 -12.78 7.39
N LEU A 258 9.43 -13.91 6.88
CA LEU A 258 10.20 -14.81 6.03
C LEU A 258 10.65 -14.14 4.73
N ASN A 259 10.21 -12.91 4.41
CA ASN A 259 10.75 -12.13 3.31
C ASN A 259 12.27 -11.95 3.40
N VAL A 260 12.86 -11.80 4.60
CA VAL A 260 14.32 -11.70 4.76
C VAL A 260 15.00 -12.98 4.31
N ALA A 261 14.48 -14.13 4.73
CA ALA A 261 14.97 -15.44 4.30
C ALA A 261 14.75 -15.63 2.79
N PHE A 262 13.61 -15.21 2.25
CA PHE A 262 13.31 -15.27 0.81
C PHE A 262 14.32 -14.49 -0.03
N TYR A 263 14.69 -13.26 0.35
CA TYR A 263 15.72 -12.50 -0.36
C TYR A 263 17.12 -13.14 -0.24
N ALA A 264 17.49 -13.62 0.94
CA ALA A 264 18.75 -14.33 1.14
C ALA A 264 18.84 -15.60 0.28
N LEU A 265 17.77 -16.39 0.24
CA LEU A 265 17.69 -17.59 -0.59
C LEU A 265 17.69 -17.27 -2.09
N THR A 266 17.07 -16.16 -2.53
CA THR A 266 17.08 -15.73 -3.93
C THR A 266 18.49 -15.36 -4.39
N VAL A 267 19.24 -14.69 -3.52
CA VAL A 267 20.66 -14.42 -3.72
C VAL A 267 21.45 -15.72 -3.87
N LEU A 268 21.27 -16.67 -2.93
CA LEU A 268 21.94 -17.98 -2.98
C LEU A 268 21.54 -18.81 -4.21
N HIS A 269 20.31 -18.67 -4.68
CA HIS A 269 19.79 -19.38 -5.85
C HIS A 269 20.49 -18.97 -7.15
N GLY A 270 20.86 -17.70 -7.30
CA GLY A 270 21.56 -17.19 -8.47
C GLY A 270 23.09 -17.36 -8.44
N LEU A 271 23.68 -17.60 -7.27
CA LEU A 271 25.13 -17.66 -7.06
C LEU A 271 25.89 -18.75 -7.86
N PRO A 272 25.35 -19.97 -8.04
CA PRO A 272 26.08 -21.06 -8.70
C PRO A 272 26.39 -20.84 -10.19
N LYS A 273 25.97 -19.72 -10.79
CA LYS A 273 26.32 -19.31 -12.17
C LYS A 273 26.10 -20.34 -13.27
N LEU A 274 25.22 -21.32 -13.04
CA LEU A 274 25.02 -22.45 -13.96
C LEU A 274 24.80 -22.04 -15.42
N LEU A 275 24.09 -20.93 -15.67
CA LEU A 275 23.75 -20.49 -17.04
C LEU A 275 24.33 -19.12 -17.40
N ASP A 276 24.37 -18.20 -16.43
CA ASP A 276 24.82 -16.83 -16.64
C ASP A 276 25.18 -16.23 -15.27
N SER A 277 25.94 -15.14 -15.32
CA SER A 277 26.26 -14.28 -14.20
C SER A 277 25.02 -13.85 -13.38
N PRO A 278 25.13 -13.76 -12.04
CA PRO A 278 24.00 -13.44 -11.17
C PRO A 278 23.58 -11.98 -11.33
N LYS A 279 22.59 -11.73 -12.19
CA LYS A 279 22.08 -10.38 -12.47
C LYS A 279 21.13 -9.84 -11.38
N PHE A 280 20.66 -10.69 -10.46
CA PHE A 280 19.70 -10.30 -9.42
C PHE A 280 20.19 -9.11 -8.56
N TRP A 281 21.49 -9.06 -8.26
CA TRP A 281 22.05 -7.97 -7.45
C TRP A 281 21.86 -6.58 -8.05
N TYR A 282 21.89 -6.45 -9.39
CA TYR A 282 21.67 -5.17 -10.06
C TYR A 282 20.25 -4.63 -9.82
N TYR A 283 19.26 -5.52 -9.69
CA TYR A 283 17.88 -5.13 -9.41
C TYR A 283 17.68 -4.77 -7.93
N VAL A 284 18.31 -5.51 -7.02
CA VAL A 284 17.95 -5.48 -5.59
C VAL A 284 18.79 -4.50 -4.77
N ILE A 285 19.99 -4.12 -5.21
CA ILE A 285 20.92 -3.29 -4.42
C ILE A 285 20.33 -1.90 -4.09
N GLY A 286 19.80 -1.20 -5.08
CA GLY A 286 19.16 0.12 -4.88
C GLY A 286 17.96 0.06 -3.92
N PRO A 287 16.96 -0.81 -4.18
CA PRO A 287 15.84 -1.00 -3.27
C PRO A 287 16.22 -1.42 -1.85
N VAL A 288 17.24 -2.26 -1.68
CA VAL A 288 17.73 -2.66 -0.35
C VAL A 288 18.36 -1.48 0.37
N ILE A 289 19.16 -0.65 -0.30
CA ILE A 289 19.72 0.58 0.30
C ILE A 289 18.59 1.51 0.76
N ILE A 290 17.59 1.74 -0.09
CA ILE A 290 16.42 2.57 0.26
C ILE A 290 15.66 1.97 1.43
N PHE A 291 15.47 0.65 1.45
CA PHE A 291 14.82 -0.04 2.56
C PHE A 291 15.61 0.10 3.86
N VAL A 292 16.94 -0.02 3.83
CA VAL A 292 17.78 0.18 5.02
C VAL A 292 17.66 1.63 5.53
N ILE A 293 17.67 2.62 4.64
CA ILE A 293 17.43 4.03 5.00
C ILE A 293 16.06 4.19 5.66
N ASP A 294 15.00 3.59 5.10
CA ASP A 294 13.65 3.60 5.68
C ASP A 294 13.61 3.04 7.11
N ARG A 295 14.35 1.96 7.36
CA ARG A 295 14.47 1.36 8.69
C ARG A 295 15.22 2.26 9.65
N ILE A 296 16.32 2.88 9.22
CA ILE A 296 17.07 3.85 10.03
C ILE A 296 16.19 5.06 10.39
N MET A 297 15.43 5.60 9.42
CA MET A 297 14.47 6.68 9.67
C MET A 297 13.42 6.26 10.70
N GLY A 298 12.91 5.04 10.61
CA GLY A 298 11.93 4.49 11.56
C GLY A 298 12.50 4.31 12.97
N MET A 299 13.76 3.88 13.09
CA MET A 299 14.44 3.72 14.39
C MET A 299 14.68 5.05 15.11
N ARG A 300 14.78 6.15 14.36
CA ARG A 300 14.92 7.50 14.92
C ARG A 300 13.60 8.11 15.39
N GLN A 301 12.46 7.46 15.17
CA GLN A 301 11.16 7.97 15.61
C GLN A 301 10.96 7.71 17.11
N GLU A 302 10.78 8.79 17.87
CA GLU A 302 10.41 8.70 19.29
C GLU A 302 8.88 8.60 19.44
N TYR A 303 8.42 7.57 20.13
CA TYR A 303 7.00 7.41 20.49
C TYR A 303 6.75 8.04 21.86
N LYS A 304 5.80 8.98 21.93
CA LYS A 304 5.37 9.60 23.19
C LYS A 304 4.07 8.96 23.67
N LYS A 305 4.07 8.44 24.90
CA LYS A 305 2.86 7.90 25.55
C LYS A 305 1.96 9.06 25.96
N LEU A 306 0.72 9.06 25.47
CA LEU A 306 -0.27 10.08 25.78
C LEU A 306 -1.47 9.46 26.52
N LYS A 307 -2.01 10.20 27.49
CA LYS A 307 -3.27 9.86 28.16
C LYS A 307 -4.41 10.50 27.38
N ILE A 308 -5.47 9.73 27.14
CA ILE A 308 -6.74 10.23 26.62
C ILE A 308 -7.39 11.08 27.72
N LEU A 309 -7.67 12.35 27.42
CA LEU A 309 -8.36 13.27 28.32
C LEU A 309 -9.88 13.10 28.22
N ASN A 310 -10.39 13.11 27.00
CA ASN A 310 -11.79 12.89 26.69
C ASN A 310 -11.92 11.96 25.48
N ALA A 311 -12.95 11.13 25.48
CA ALA A 311 -13.30 10.28 24.36
C ALA A 311 -14.82 10.17 24.27
N ASP A 312 -15.34 10.34 23.05
CA ASP A 312 -16.78 10.28 22.78
C ASP A 312 -17.06 9.38 21.57
N LEU A 313 -18.19 8.69 21.62
CA LEU A 313 -18.68 7.85 20.53
C LEU A 313 -19.76 8.63 19.77
N LEU A 314 -19.39 9.13 18.60
CA LEU A 314 -20.27 9.94 17.77
C LEU A 314 -21.11 9.06 16.82
N PRO A 315 -22.21 9.60 16.27
CA PRO A 315 -22.97 8.96 15.20
C PRO A 315 -22.09 8.59 13.99
N SER A 316 -22.57 7.65 13.17
CA SER A 316 -21.85 7.16 11.97
C SER A 316 -20.52 6.44 12.26
N ASP A 317 -20.45 5.75 13.42
CA ASP A 317 -19.30 4.94 13.84
C ASP A 317 -17.99 5.73 13.97
N ILE A 318 -18.08 6.99 14.40
CA ILE A 318 -16.92 7.85 14.63
C ILE A 318 -16.53 7.80 16.11
N ILE A 319 -15.23 7.72 16.36
CA ILE A 319 -14.60 7.83 17.68
C ILE A 319 -13.92 9.19 17.74
N TYR A 320 -14.32 10.02 18.70
CA TYR A 320 -13.63 11.25 19.05
C TYR A 320 -12.62 10.97 20.17
N LEU A 321 -11.38 11.42 19.99
CA LEU A 321 -10.32 11.31 21.00
C LEU A 321 -9.65 12.66 21.20
N GLN A 322 -9.48 13.05 22.45
CA GLN A 322 -8.78 14.26 22.85
C GLN A 322 -7.59 13.93 23.75
N PHE A 323 -6.42 14.48 23.41
CA PHE A 323 -5.17 14.28 24.14
C PHE A 323 -4.59 15.62 24.61
N LYS A 324 -3.80 15.58 25.69
CA LYS A 324 -2.97 16.72 26.07
C LYS A 324 -1.81 16.87 25.08
N ARG A 325 -1.64 18.06 24.51
CA ARG A 325 -0.52 18.34 23.60
C ARG A 325 0.81 18.41 24.38
N PRO A 326 1.85 17.66 23.98
CA PRO A 326 3.20 17.85 24.51
C PRO A 326 3.78 19.22 24.11
N SER A 327 4.48 19.89 25.01
CA SER A 327 5.08 21.22 24.76
C SER A 327 6.06 21.25 23.57
N SER A 328 6.74 20.13 23.31
CA SER A 328 7.65 19.95 22.17
C SER A 328 6.94 19.62 20.85
N PHE A 329 5.64 19.37 20.86
CA PHE A 329 4.90 18.94 19.67
C PHE A 329 4.40 20.14 18.86
N LYS A 330 5.01 20.37 17.70
CA LYS A 330 4.62 21.40 16.73
C LYS A 330 4.14 20.70 15.46
N PHE A 331 3.00 21.12 14.94
CA PHE A 331 2.40 20.58 13.72
C PHE A 331 1.75 21.70 12.90
N ARG A 332 1.47 21.43 11.62
CA ARG A 332 0.74 22.31 10.70
C ARG A 332 -0.64 21.72 10.40
N SER A 333 -1.59 22.57 10.01
CA SER A 333 -2.92 22.12 9.60
C SER A 333 -2.84 21.09 8.48
N GLY A 334 -3.65 20.03 8.56
CA GLY A 334 -3.68 18.94 7.58
C GLY A 334 -2.63 17.83 7.82
N GLN A 335 -1.74 17.97 8.81
CA GLN A 335 -0.83 16.89 9.20
C GLN A 335 -1.56 15.76 9.94
N TRP A 336 -0.94 14.59 9.95
CA TRP A 336 -1.45 13.37 10.57
C TRP A 336 -0.43 12.79 11.55
N VAL A 337 -0.91 11.95 12.47
CA VAL A 337 -0.10 11.29 13.50
C VAL A 337 -0.32 9.78 13.45
N ARG A 338 0.69 9.02 13.89
CA ARG A 338 0.57 7.58 14.11
C ARG A 338 0.25 7.31 15.58
N ILE A 339 -0.79 6.54 15.84
CA ILE A 339 -1.18 6.14 17.19
C ILE A 339 -1.16 4.60 17.31
N SER A 340 -0.86 4.10 18.50
CA SER A 340 -0.85 2.67 18.83
C SER A 340 -1.25 2.48 20.28
N SER A 341 -2.22 1.62 20.59
CA SER A 341 -2.58 1.36 21.99
C SER A 341 -2.02 0.02 22.49
N PRO A 342 -1.14 0.02 23.51
CA PRO A 342 -0.60 -1.21 24.08
C PRO A 342 -1.68 -2.11 24.72
N ALA A 343 -2.81 -1.54 25.14
CA ALA A 343 -3.89 -2.25 25.82
C ALA A 343 -4.48 -3.39 24.97
N PHE A 344 -4.42 -3.25 23.65
CA PHE A 344 -4.93 -4.25 22.73
C PHE A 344 -4.02 -4.60 21.55
N SER A 345 -2.89 -3.89 21.39
CA SER A 345 -1.75 -4.30 20.55
C SER A 345 -0.68 -5.04 21.37
N CYS A 346 -1.04 -6.13 22.06
CA CYS A 346 -0.22 -6.74 23.12
C CYS A 346 1.13 -7.35 22.70
N ALA A 347 1.46 -7.51 21.41
CA ALA A 347 2.73 -8.13 21.00
C ALA A 347 3.62 -7.22 20.13
N PHE A 348 3.08 -6.14 19.54
CA PHE A 348 3.64 -5.66 18.28
C PHE A 348 3.37 -4.20 17.91
N ASN A 349 2.73 -3.41 18.79
CA ASN A 349 2.45 -1.97 18.64
C ASN A 349 1.99 -1.58 17.22
N GLU A 350 0.78 -2.03 16.83
CA GLU A 350 0.21 -1.67 15.54
C GLU A 350 -0.08 -0.17 15.48
N CYS A 351 0.67 0.52 14.62
CA CYS A 351 0.57 1.96 14.45
C CYS A 351 -0.36 2.29 13.27
N HIS A 352 -1.40 3.07 13.54
CA HIS A 352 -2.35 3.56 12.54
C HIS A 352 -2.24 5.07 12.39
N ALA A 353 -2.31 5.56 11.15
CA ALA A 353 -2.21 6.97 10.82
C ALA A 353 -3.60 7.62 10.82
N PHE A 354 -3.75 8.76 11.51
CA PHE A 354 -4.97 9.56 11.53
C PHE A 354 -4.65 11.06 11.43
N SER A 355 -5.47 11.80 10.69
CA SER A 355 -5.32 13.25 10.53
C SER A 355 -5.66 13.98 11.83
N LEU A 356 -4.87 15.01 12.16
CA LEU A 356 -5.15 15.89 13.28
C LEU A 356 -6.31 16.82 12.91
N ALA A 357 -7.36 16.82 13.73
CA ALA A 357 -8.52 17.68 13.56
C ALA A 357 -8.39 19.01 14.33
N SER A 358 -7.54 19.06 15.37
CA SER A 358 -7.32 20.29 16.13
C SER A 358 -6.43 21.29 15.40
N ALA A 359 -6.64 22.58 15.68
CA ALA A 359 -5.82 23.64 15.14
C ALA A 359 -4.39 23.63 15.71
N PRO A 360 -3.35 24.05 14.95
CA PRO A 360 -1.96 24.14 15.42
C PRO A 360 -1.73 25.03 16.64
N GLN A 361 -2.68 25.88 17.01
CA GLN A 361 -2.63 26.76 18.18
C GLN A 361 -3.31 26.14 19.41
N SER A 362 -4.07 25.05 19.24
CA SER A 362 -4.81 24.41 20.32
C SER A 362 -3.87 23.77 21.35
N PRO A 363 -4.19 23.85 22.66
CA PRO A 363 -3.48 23.12 23.71
C PRO A 363 -3.81 21.61 23.72
N THR A 364 -4.78 21.16 22.93
CA THR A 364 -5.21 19.76 22.80
C THR A 364 -4.95 19.21 21.40
N LEU A 365 -4.73 17.90 21.32
CA LEU A 365 -4.71 17.16 20.06
C LEU A 365 -6.02 16.39 19.93
N GLU A 366 -6.72 16.57 18.82
CA GLU A 366 -8.04 15.97 18.58
C GLU A 366 -8.02 15.10 17.33
N LEU A 367 -8.60 13.91 17.44
CA LEU A 367 -8.71 12.93 16.36
C LEU A 367 -10.17 12.49 16.21
N TYR A 368 -10.63 12.42 14.95
CA TYR A 368 -11.89 11.80 14.57
C TYR A 368 -11.58 10.54 13.77
N ILE A 369 -11.87 9.38 14.35
CA ILE A 369 -11.49 8.09 13.80
C ILE A 369 -12.76 7.33 13.42
N LYS A 370 -12.93 7.03 12.13
CA LYS A 370 -14.01 6.15 11.66
C LYS A 370 -13.68 4.68 11.96
N ALA A 371 -14.62 3.94 12.54
CA ALA A 371 -14.47 2.51 12.76
C ALA A 371 -14.67 1.74 11.45
N VAL A 372 -13.58 1.21 10.89
CA VAL A 372 -13.59 0.50 9.59
C VAL A 372 -12.94 -0.88 9.68
N GLY A 373 -11.88 -1.02 10.48
CA GLY A 373 -11.10 -2.25 10.60
C GLY A 373 -11.12 -2.87 12.00
N PRO A 374 -10.56 -4.08 12.17
CA PRO A 374 -10.53 -4.78 13.45
C PRO A 374 -9.90 -3.94 14.58
N TRP A 375 -8.81 -3.24 14.29
CA TRP A 375 -8.14 -2.37 15.26
C TRP A 375 -9.02 -1.21 15.74
N THR A 376 -9.68 -0.51 14.80
CA THR A 376 -10.56 0.62 15.14
C THR A 376 -11.83 0.18 15.87
N TRP A 377 -12.37 -0.99 15.52
CA TRP A 377 -13.51 -1.58 16.24
C TRP A 377 -13.14 -1.99 17.66
N LYS A 378 -11.92 -2.53 17.85
CA LYS A 378 -11.41 -2.87 19.19
C LYS A 378 -11.16 -1.62 20.04
N MET A 379 -10.63 -0.55 19.44
CA MET A 379 -10.52 0.75 20.12
C MET A 379 -11.90 1.26 20.56
N ARG A 380 -12.91 1.20 19.68
CA ARG A 380 -14.29 1.59 19.99
C ARG A 380 -14.85 0.80 21.18
N SER A 381 -14.68 -0.52 21.18
CA SER A 381 -15.18 -1.38 22.26
C SER A 381 -14.49 -1.11 23.61
N GLU A 382 -13.19 -0.83 23.62
CA GLU A 382 -12.48 -0.50 24.86
C GLU A 382 -12.91 0.86 25.43
N ILE A 383 -13.15 1.86 24.58
CA ILE A 383 -13.69 3.16 25.02
C ILE A 383 -15.09 2.99 25.60
N MET A 384 -15.96 2.24 24.91
CA MET A 384 -17.31 1.94 25.37
C MET A 384 -17.29 1.22 26.73
N ARG A 385 -16.39 0.24 26.89
CA ARG A 385 -16.19 -0.46 28.17
C ARG A 385 -15.73 0.49 29.26
N ALA A 386 -14.77 1.36 28.97
CA ALA A 386 -14.23 2.31 29.93
C ALA A 386 -15.30 3.33 30.40
N GLN A 387 -16.13 3.82 29.48
CA GLN A 387 -17.26 4.70 29.80
C GLN A 387 -18.31 3.99 30.66
N ALA A 388 -18.63 2.73 30.36
CA ALA A 388 -19.63 1.95 31.11
C ALA A 388 -19.18 1.60 32.54
N THR A 389 -17.88 1.34 32.75
CA THR A 389 -17.34 0.94 34.06
C THR A 389 -16.74 2.09 34.87
N GLY A 390 -16.62 3.28 34.29
CA GLY A 390 -15.90 4.41 34.91
C GLY A 390 -14.39 4.17 35.04
N SER A 391 -13.84 3.18 34.35
CA SER A 391 -12.40 2.87 34.38
C SER A 391 -11.60 3.85 33.49
N PRO A 392 -10.30 4.07 33.74
CA PRO A 392 -9.49 4.95 32.91
C PRO A 392 -9.41 4.46 31.46
N TYR A 393 -9.41 5.40 30.52
CA TYR A 393 -9.23 5.11 29.10
C TYR A 393 -7.90 4.41 28.81
N PRO A 394 -7.83 3.59 27.73
CA PRO A 394 -6.59 2.92 27.35
C PRO A 394 -5.49 3.94 27.00
N LEU A 395 -4.25 3.60 27.36
CA LEU A 395 -3.08 4.39 26.98
C LEU A 395 -2.84 4.30 25.46
N VAL A 396 -2.34 5.40 24.88
CA VAL A 396 -2.05 5.55 23.44
C VAL A 396 -0.62 6.04 23.22
#